data_AF-A0A2V9TVR1-F1
#
_entry.id   AF-A0A2V9TVR1-F1
#
_cell.length_a   1.000
_cell.length_b   1.000
_cell.length_c   1.000
_cell.angle_alpha   90.00
_cell.angle_beta   90.00
_cell.angle_gamma   90.00
#
_symmetry.space_group_name_H-M   'P 1'
#
loop_
_entity.id
_entity.type
_entity.pdbx_description
1 polymer ?
#
loop_
_entity_poly.entity_id
_entity_poly.type
_entity_poly.pdbx_seq_one_letter_code
_entity_poly.pdbx_strand_id
1 'polypeptide(L)'
;MAKQYSSDNQAKISAQPRLHQSAPEIQPYGTVSHLLPLELEEPVRLEMTERLNQLLADTITLRDLYKKSHWQVAGPTFYQLHLLFDKHFSEQTELVDAIAERIQLLGGVSLAMAPDVSETTRIPRPPRGREE
;
A
#
# COMPACT_ATOMS: atom_id res chain seq x y z
N MET A 1 60.12 -20.64 -3.46
CA MET A 1 58.75 -20.50 -3.98
C MET A 1 57.78 -20.60 -2.80
N ALA A 2 57.32 -19.46 -2.27
CA ALA A 2 56.34 -19.43 -1.19
C ALA A 2 54.96 -19.13 -1.80
N LYS A 3 54.01 -20.06 -1.61
CA LYS A 3 52.60 -19.87 -1.98
C LYS A 3 52.00 -18.81 -1.05
N GLN A 4 51.64 -17.65 -1.59
CA GLN A 4 50.76 -16.70 -0.91
C GLN A 4 49.34 -17.26 -0.92
N TYR A 5 48.82 -17.56 0.28
CA TYR A 5 47.42 -17.90 0.47
C TYR A 5 46.59 -16.61 0.41
N SER A 6 45.64 -16.58 -0.51
CA SER A 6 44.59 -15.56 -0.58
C SER A 6 43.79 -15.60 0.71
N SER A 7 43.82 -14.52 1.50
CA SER A 7 43.08 -14.41 2.74
C SER A 7 41.58 -14.27 2.44
N ASP A 8 40.82 -15.28 2.88
CA ASP A 8 39.37 -15.34 2.86
C ASP A 8 38.72 -14.05 3.39
N ASN A 9 37.82 -13.50 2.58
CA ASN A 9 36.98 -12.37 2.94
C ASN A 9 35.80 -12.87 3.80
N GLN A 10 36.06 -13.24 5.05
CA GLN A 10 35.00 -13.58 6.01
C GLN A 10 34.32 -12.28 6.47
N ALA A 11 33.17 -11.97 5.86
CA ALA A 11 32.30 -10.90 6.34
C ALA A 11 31.92 -11.17 7.80
N LYS A 12 32.39 -10.34 8.74
CA LYS A 12 32.04 -10.42 10.16
C LYS A 12 30.52 -10.30 10.31
N ILE A 13 29.87 -11.42 10.64
CA ILE A 13 28.44 -11.45 10.98
C ILE A 13 28.28 -10.70 12.30
N SER A 14 27.64 -9.53 12.25
CA SER A 14 27.31 -8.72 13.41
C SER A 14 25.81 -8.85 13.69
N ALA A 15 25.45 -9.06 14.96
CA ALA A 15 24.05 -9.05 15.40
C ALA A 15 23.46 -7.63 15.50
N GLN A 16 24.27 -6.59 15.26
CA GLN A 16 23.77 -5.21 15.26
C GLN A 16 22.96 -4.95 13.99
N PRO A 17 21.73 -4.41 14.09
CA PRO A 17 20.97 -4.00 12.93
C PRO A 17 21.72 -2.87 12.21
N ARG A 18 21.83 -2.97 10.87
CA ARG A 18 22.43 -1.86 10.12
C ARG A 18 21.38 -0.76 9.99
N LEU A 19 21.61 0.33 10.70
CA LEU A 19 20.76 1.51 10.69
C LEU A 19 20.96 2.33 9.40
N HIS A 20 19.96 3.10 8.98
CA HIS A 20 20.02 3.99 7.80
C HIS A 20 20.35 3.26 6.48
N GLN A 21 19.94 2.01 6.36
CA GLN A 21 20.05 1.30 5.09
C GLN A 21 19.07 1.89 4.07
N SER A 22 19.57 2.13 2.86
CA SER A 22 18.77 2.43 1.69
C SER A 22 19.03 1.35 0.65
N ALA A 23 17.97 0.81 0.06
CA ALA A 23 18.06 -0.10 -1.08
C ALA A 23 17.77 0.67 -2.37
N PRO A 24 18.41 0.31 -3.50
CA PRO A 24 18.02 0.84 -4.79
C PRO A 24 16.60 0.40 -5.13
N GLU A 25 15.88 1.25 -5.86
CA GLU A 25 14.61 0.87 -6.48
C GLU A 25 14.85 -0.24 -7.52
N ILE A 26 14.11 -1.33 -7.42
CA ILE A 26 14.22 -2.48 -8.33
C ILE A 26 13.11 -2.52 -9.38
N GLN A 27 12.01 -1.82 -9.14
CA GLN A 27 10.88 -1.72 -10.06
C GLN A 27 10.27 -0.31 -9.94
N PRO A 28 10.28 0.49 -11.03
CA PRO A 28 9.62 1.79 -11.05
C PRO A 28 8.09 1.69 -10.93
N TYR A 29 7.46 2.67 -10.27
CA TYR A 29 6.01 2.82 -10.30
C TYR A 29 5.48 3.02 -11.73
N GLY A 30 4.27 2.52 -12.01
CA GLY A 30 3.67 2.57 -13.34
C GLY A 30 4.21 1.53 -14.34
N THR A 31 5.01 0.57 -13.86
CA THR A 31 5.50 -0.56 -14.67
C THR A 31 4.95 -1.88 -14.16
N VAL A 32 4.96 -2.91 -15.02
CA VAL A 32 4.65 -4.30 -14.63
C VAL A 32 5.84 -5.20 -14.86
N SER A 33 6.06 -6.16 -13.97
CA SER A 33 7.12 -7.17 -14.13
C SER A 33 6.82 -8.09 -15.31
N HIS A 34 7.84 -8.38 -16.14
CA HIS A 34 7.76 -9.37 -17.22
C HIS A 34 8.12 -10.78 -16.76
N LEU A 35 8.57 -10.95 -15.51
CA LEU A 35 9.04 -12.24 -14.99
C LEU A 35 7.90 -13.17 -14.57
N LEU A 36 6.67 -12.67 -14.51
CA LEU A 36 5.51 -13.46 -14.12
C LEU A 36 4.94 -14.19 -15.35
N PRO A 37 4.83 -15.54 -15.32
CA PRO A 37 4.25 -16.32 -16.41
C PRO A 37 2.72 -16.22 -16.37
N LEU A 38 2.20 -15.03 -16.70
CA LEU A 38 0.76 -14.76 -16.76
C LEU A 38 0.30 -14.87 -18.21
N GLU A 39 -0.80 -15.57 -18.46
CA GLU A 39 -1.47 -15.63 -19.77
C GLU A 39 -2.25 -14.34 -20.08
N LEU A 40 -1.70 -13.19 -19.68
CA LEU A 40 -2.28 -11.87 -19.87
C LEU A 40 -1.23 -10.92 -20.45
N GLU A 41 -1.57 -10.28 -21.56
CA GLU A 41 -0.66 -9.37 -22.25
C GLU A 41 -0.25 -8.19 -21.37
N GLU A 42 0.97 -7.71 -21.57
CA GLU A 42 1.53 -6.60 -20.79
C GLU A 42 0.72 -5.30 -20.86
N PRO A 43 0.22 -4.83 -22.03
CA PRO A 43 -0.61 -3.63 -22.08
C PRO A 43 -1.88 -3.74 -21.23
N VAL A 44 -2.49 -4.94 -21.19
CA VAL A 44 -3.66 -5.21 -20.37
C VAL A 44 -3.31 -5.14 -18.89
N ARG A 45 -2.17 -5.73 -18.48
CA ARG A 45 -1.72 -5.66 -17.08
C ARG A 45 -1.41 -4.23 -16.66
N LEU A 46 -0.74 -3.43 -17.49
CA LEU A 46 -0.47 -2.02 -17.24
C LEU A 46 -1.78 -1.25 -16.99
N GLU A 47 -2.72 -1.31 -17.94
CA GLU A 47 -4.01 -0.62 -17.82
C GLU A 47 -4.78 -1.07 -16.57
N MET A 48 -4.79 -2.37 -16.26
CA MET A 48 -5.49 -2.89 -15.09
C MET A 48 -4.84 -2.41 -13.78
N THR A 49 -3.51 -2.43 -13.69
CA THR A 49 -2.79 -1.97 -12.49
C THR A 49 -2.96 -0.46 -12.26
N GLU A 50 -3.03 0.34 -13.32
CA GLU A 50 -3.34 1.77 -13.23
C GLU A 50 -4.74 2.00 -12.66
N ARG A 51 -5.75 1.32 -13.23
CA ARG A 51 -7.15 1.43 -12.77
C ARG A 51 -7.32 0.92 -11.34
N LEU A 52 -6.64 -0.17 -10.98
CA LEU A 52 -6.68 -0.71 -9.63
C LEU A 52 -5.99 0.21 -8.63
N ASN A 53 -4.88 0.89 -8.98
CA ASN A 53 -4.25 1.87 -8.11
C ASN A 53 -5.15 3.08 -7.84
N GLN A 54 -5.90 3.56 -8.86
CA GLN A 54 -6.92 4.57 -8.64
C GLN A 54 -8.01 4.09 -7.66
N LEU A 55 -8.54 2.88 -7.87
CA LEU A 55 -9.54 2.28 -6.98
C LEU A 55 -8.99 2.10 -5.56
N LEU A 56 -7.74 1.66 -5.43
CA LEU A 56 -7.05 1.48 -4.16
C LEU A 56 -6.95 2.80 -3.39
N ALA A 57 -6.55 3.89 -4.05
CA ALA A 57 -6.44 5.21 -3.43
C ALA A 57 -7.79 5.70 -2.88
N ASP A 58 -8.86 5.52 -3.66
CA ASP A 58 -10.22 5.89 -3.23
C ASP A 58 -10.72 4.99 -2.09
N THR A 59 -10.42 3.68 -2.13
CA THR A 59 -10.80 2.72 -1.09
C THR A 59 -10.06 2.98 0.22
N ILE A 60 -8.76 3.28 0.18
CA ILE A 60 -7.98 3.70 1.35
C ILE A 60 -8.57 4.98 1.95
N THR A 61 -8.91 5.95 1.11
CA THR A 61 -9.49 7.21 1.58
C THR A 61 -10.86 6.99 2.22
N LEU A 62 -11.70 6.13 1.63
CA LEU A 62 -13.01 5.77 2.19
C LEU A 62 -12.88 4.99 3.51
N ARG A 63 -11.93 4.04 3.59
CA ARG A 63 -11.59 3.34 4.84
C ARG A 63 -11.27 4.35 5.94
N ASP A 64 -10.40 5.31 5.67
CA ASP A 64 -9.98 6.30 6.67
C ASP A 64 -11.11 7.28 7.03
N LEU A 65 -12.01 7.59 6.09
CA LEU A 65 -13.24 8.34 6.36
C LEU A 65 -14.14 7.60 7.36
N TYR A 66 -14.29 6.28 7.25
CA TYR A 66 -15.04 5.51 8.26
C TYR A 66 -14.42 5.64 9.65
N LYS A 67 -13.09 5.65 9.78
CA LYS A 67 -12.44 5.87 11.08
C LYS A 67 -12.61 7.28 11.59
N LYS A 68 -12.52 8.30 10.72
CA LYS A 68 -12.87 9.68 11.08
C LYS A 68 -14.29 9.73 11.65
N SER A 69 -15.28 9.17 10.94
CA SER A 69 -16.67 9.15 11.39
C SER A 69 -16.85 8.37 12.70
N HIS A 70 -16.22 7.20 12.83
CA HIS A 70 -16.23 6.38 14.04
C HIS A 70 -15.72 7.13 15.28
N TRP A 71 -14.64 7.92 15.13
CA TRP A 71 -14.10 8.71 16.24
C TRP A 71 -14.89 9.99 16.51
N GLN A 72 -15.50 10.59 15.49
CA GLN A 72 -16.07 11.93 15.58
C GLN A 72 -17.60 11.96 15.75
N VAL A 73 -18.30 10.84 15.55
CA VAL A 73 -19.76 10.72 15.72
C VAL A 73 -20.19 11.05 17.16
N ALA A 74 -21.36 11.68 17.27
CA ALA A 74 -22.00 12.07 18.53
C ALA A 74 -23.53 12.09 18.36
N GLY A 75 -24.29 12.27 19.44
CA GLY A 75 -25.74 12.42 19.42
C GLY A 75 -26.51 11.14 19.81
N PRO A 76 -27.86 11.16 19.69
CA PRO A 76 -28.73 10.09 20.21
C PRO A 76 -28.47 8.69 19.63
N THR A 77 -27.89 8.64 18.43
CA THR A 77 -27.57 7.39 17.71
C THR A 77 -26.08 7.02 17.78
N PHE A 78 -25.30 7.68 18.66
CA PHE A 78 -23.85 7.52 18.78
C PHE A 78 -23.40 6.06 18.76
N TYR A 79 -23.93 5.23 19.66
CA TYR A 79 -23.42 3.86 19.83
C TYR A 79 -23.65 2.99 18.59
N GLN A 80 -24.84 3.07 17.99
CA GLN A 80 -25.17 2.31 16.78
C GLN A 80 -24.29 2.73 15.60
N LEU A 81 -24.13 4.04 15.37
CA LEU A 81 -23.32 4.55 14.27
C LEU A 81 -21.82 4.29 14.49
N HIS A 82 -21.34 4.44 15.73
CA HIS A 82 -19.96 4.14 16.10
C HIS A 82 -19.56 2.69 15.73
N LEU A 83 -20.41 1.72 16.08
CA LEU A 83 -20.19 0.31 15.72
C LEU A 83 -20.32 0.07 14.21
N LEU A 84 -21.30 0.71 13.55
CA LEU A 84 -21.50 0.57 12.11
C LEU A 84 -20.27 1.05 11.33
N PHE A 85 -19.72 2.21 11.68
CA PHE A 85 -18.52 2.74 11.03
C PHE A 85 -17.31 1.84 11.24
N ASP A 86 -17.17 1.20 12.41
CA ASP A 86 -16.07 0.27 12.67
C ASP A 86 -16.17 -1.03 11.87
N LYS A 87 -17.40 -1.55 11.74
CA LYS A 87 -17.69 -2.70 10.86
C LYS A 87 -17.30 -2.38 9.42
N HIS A 88 -17.75 -1.25 8.89
CA HIS A 88 -17.42 -0.86 7.51
C HIS A 88 -15.94 -0.56 7.33
N PHE A 89 -15.26 0.03 8.32
CA PHE A 89 -13.80 0.18 8.29
C PHE A 89 -13.09 -1.17 8.13
N SER A 90 -13.54 -2.20 8.87
CA SER A 90 -12.95 -3.54 8.81
C SER A 90 -13.14 -4.16 7.42
N GLU A 91 -14.35 -4.07 6.87
CA GLU A 91 -14.66 -4.54 5.51
C GLU A 91 -13.84 -3.79 4.43
N GLN A 92 -13.68 -2.47 4.57
CA GLN A 92 -12.82 -1.69 3.66
C GLN A 92 -11.35 -2.06 3.79
N THR A 93 -10.89 -2.45 4.99
CA THR A 93 -9.50 -2.90 5.19
C THR A 93 -9.22 -4.19 4.41
N GLU A 94 -10.16 -5.14 4.41
CA GLU A 94 -10.06 -6.36 3.60
C GLU A 94 -10.05 -6.04 2.09
N LEU A 95 -10.86 -5.08 1.65
CA LEU A 95 -10.88 -4.65 0.25
C LEU A 95 -9.57 -3.98 -0.18
N VAL A 96 -8.99 -3.12 0.67
CA VAL A 96 -7.69 -2.48 0.41
C VAL A 96 -6.61 -3.54 0.17
N ASP A 97 -6.55 -4.55 1.03
CA ASP A 97 -5.58 -5.64 0.93
C ASP A 97 -5.79 -6.45 -0.36
N ALA A 98 -7.03 -6.88 -0.62
CA ALA A 98 -7.37 -7.65 -1.82
C ALA A 98 -7.03 -6.90 -3.13
N ILE A 99 -7.26 -5.59 -3.19
CA ILE A 99 -6.92 -4.76 -4.36
C ILE A 99 -5.41 -4.63 -4.50
N ALA A 100 -4.69 -4.33 -3.41
CA ALA A 100 -3.24 -4.19 -3.43
C ALA A 100 -2.56 -5.50 -3.85
N GLU A 101 -2.96 -6.64 -3.26
CA GLU A 101 -2.46 -7.95 -3.67
C GLU A 101 -2.79 -8.26 -5.12
N ARG A 102 -3.97 -7.85 -5.63
CA ARG A 102 -4.31 -8.03 -7.04
C ARG A 102 -3.37 -7.26 -7.97
N ILE A 103 -2.95 -6.05 -7.60
CA ILE A 103 -1.96 -5.27 -8.36
C ILE A 103 -0.62 -6.01 -8.39
N GLN A 104 -0.18 -6.53 -7.24
CA GLN A 104 1.06 -7.31 -7.14
C GLN A 104 0.99 -8.60 -7.99
N LEU A 105 -0.15 -9.30 -7.99
CA LEU A 105 -0.37 -10.49 -8.81
C LEU A 105 -0.33 -10.21 -10.32
N LEU A 106 -0.70 -9.00 -10.75
CA LEU A 106 -0.54 -8.54 -12.14
C LEU A 106 0.88 -8.08 -12.46
N GLY A 107 1.76 -8.06 -11.46
CA GLY A 107 3.15 -7.63 -11.55
C GLY A 107 3.35 -6.12 -11.41
N GLY A 108 2.31 -5.36 -11.07
CA GLY A 108 2.41 -3.92 -10.83
C GLY A 108 2.95 -3.59 -9.45
N VAL A 109 3.09 -2.29 -9.17
CA VAL A 109 3.42 -1.75 -7.86
C VAL A 109 2.18 -1.05 -7.29
N SER A 110 1.67 -1.51 -6.15
CA SER A 110 0.53 -0.88 -5.48
C SER A 110 0.94 0.38 -4.71
N LEU A 111 0.08 1.39 -4.72
CA LEU A 111 0.18 2.52 -3.78
C LEU A 111 0.06 2.03 -2.34
N ALA A 112 0.85 2.64 -1.44
CA ALA A 112 0.87 2.24 -0.03
C ALA A 112 0.94 3.44 0.93
N MET A 113 1.67 4.49 0.58
CA MET A 113 1.92 5.61 1.49
C MET A 113 0.87 6.72 1.32
N ALA A 114 0.54 7.37 2.44
CA ALA A 114 -0.49 8.40 2.48
C ALA A 114 -0.30 9.58 1.50
N PRO A 115 0.93 10.09 1.23
CA PRO A 115 1.13 11.14 0.23
C PRO A 115 0.63 10.71 -1.16
N ASP A 116 1.04 9.53 -1.63
CA ASP A 116 0.67 9.05 -2.97
C ASP A 116 -0.84 8.80 -3.09
N VAL A 117 -1.46 8.27 -2.02
CA VAL A 117 -2.91 8.11 -1.93
C VAL A 117 -3.59 9.47 -2.04
N SER A 118 -3.08 10.50 -1.35
CA SER A 118 -3.66 11.84 -1.36
C SER A 118 -3.53 12.56 -2.71
N GLU A 119 -2.48 12.27 -3.48
CA GLU A 119 -2.27 12.79 -4.82
C GLU A 119 -3.15 12.08 -5.86
N THR A 120 -3.51 10.83 -5.61
CA THR A 120 -4.23 9.97 -6.56
C THR A 120 -5.75 9.96 -6.33
N THR A 121 -6.21 10.00 -5.08
CA THR A 121 -7.64 9.84 -4.77
C THR A 121 -8.48 10.97 -5.39
N ARG A 122 -9.68 10.60 -5.85
CA ARG A 122 -10.69 11.54 -6.34
C ARG A 122 -11.67 11.96 -5.25
N ILE A 123 -11.59 11.34 -4.06
CA ILE A 123 -12.43 11.70 -2.93
C ILE A 123 -11.90 13.03 -2.35
N PRO A 124 -12.73 14.09 -2.29
CA PRO A 124 -12.31 15.37 -1.75
C PRO A 124 -11.82 15.23 -0.31
N ARG A 125 -10.73 15.93 0.01
CA ARG A 125 -10.22 15.97 1.38
C ARG A 125 -11.31 16.50 2.33
N PRO A 126 -11.70 15.74 3.35
CA PRO A 126 -12.65 16.24 4.35
C PRO A 126 -12.01 17.36 5.17
N PRO A 127 -12.81 18.27 5.76
CA PRO A 127 -12.29 19.25 6.68
C PRO A 127 -11.61 18.59 7.88
N ARG A 128 -10.64 19.32 8.44
CA ARG A 128 -9.95 18.90 9.67
C ARG A 128 -10.89 18.94 10.88
N GLY A 129 -11.91 19.80 10.84
CA GLY A 129 -12.91 19.93 11.87
C GLY A 129 -13.87 18.73 11.95
N ARG A 130 -14.75 18.78 12.95
CA ARG A 130 -15.91 17.89 13.06
C ARG A 130 -17.03 18.43 12.16
N GLU A 131 -17.70 17.53 11.44
CA GLU A 131 -18.89 17.80 10.62
C GLU A 131 -20.10 17.14 11.30
N GLU A 132 -21.30 17.70 11.10
CA GLU A 132 -22.60 17.13 11.55
C GLU A 132 -23.30 16.40 10.41
#